data_AF-A0A1C6DJV0-F1
#
_entry.id   AF-A0A1C6DJV0-F1
#
_cell.length_a   1.000
_cell.length_b   1.000
_cell.length_c   1.000
_cell.angle_alpha   90.00
_cell.angle_beta   90.00
_cell.angle_gamma   90.00
#
_symmetry.space_group_name_H-M   'P 1'
#
loop_
_entity.id
_entity.type
_entity.pdbx_description
1 polymer ?
#
loop_
_entity_poly.entity_id
_entity_poly.type
_entity_poly.pdbx_seq_one_letter_code
_entity_poly.pdbx_strand_id
1 'polypeptide(L)'
;MKKSKLIYIASPYAGDIEKNVAFAQRACRYAIHQGYIPIAVHLLYPQMLDDGDPAERELGLQLGQQLLRRCDELWVCGDRISSGMAREISEANQLSIPVKNIDAHDIQKEQLPAEMEQVTASGQALGII
;
A
#
# COMPACT_ATOMS: atom_id res chain seq x y z
N MET A 1 0.53 24.63 7.07
CA MET A 1 0.02 23.62 6.09
C MET A 1 -1.07 22.81 6.77
N LYS A 2 -2.17 22.49 6.09
CA LYS A 2 -3.22 21.62 6.63
C LYS A 2 -2.61 20.23 6.89
N LYS A 3 -2.91 19.59 8.03
CA LYS A 3 -2.41 18.23 8.32
C LYS A 3 -2.96 17.28 7.25
N SER A 4 -2.09 16.72 6.40
CA SER A 4 -2.46 15.63 5.49
C SER A 4 -2.57 14.34 6.30
N LYS A 5 -3.64 13.58 6.07
CA LYS A 5 -3.85 12.29 6.74
C LYS A 5 -2.87 11.25 6.21
N LEU A 6 -2.33 10.42 7.11
CA LEU A 6 -1.57 9.22 6.79
C LEU A 6 -2.53 8.06 6.58
N ILE A 7 -2.53 7.48 5.39
CA ILE A 7 -3.47 6.44 4.99
C ILE A 7 -2.71 5.14 4.82
N TYR A 8 -3.04 4.14 5.63
CA TYR A 8 -2.54 2.80 5.42
C TYR A 8 -3.31 2.14 4.28
N ILE A 9 -2.61 1.68 3.25
CA ILE A 9 -3.19 1.00 2.08
C ILE A 9 -3.05 -0.51 2.27
N ALA A 10 -4.18 -1.20 2.39
CA ALA A 10 -4.27 -2.65 2.44
C ALA A 10 -4.82 -3.18 1.11
N SER A 11 -4.03 -4.02 0.43
CA SER A 11 -4.43 -4.73 -0.79
C SER A 11 -3.72 -6.08 -0.84
N PRO A 12 -4.19 -7.04 -1.67
CA PRO A 12 -3.49 -8.30 -1.84
C PRO A 12 -2.05 -8.08 -2.33
N TYR A 13 -1.10 -8.90 -1.83
CA TYR A 13 0.28 -8.94 -2.31
C TYR A 13 0.60 -10.31 -2.94
N ALA A 14 0.40 -11.39 -2.18
CA ALA A 14 0.67 -12.75 -2.62
C ALA A 14 -0.26 -13.27 -3.74
N GLY A 15 0.22 -14.27 -4.48
CA GLY A 15 -0.42 -14.84 -5.68
C GLY A 15 0.22 -14.27 -6.93
N ASP A 16 -0.55 -13.57 -7.76
CA ASP A 16 -0.03 -12.81 -8.90
C ASP A 16 0.64 -11.51 -8.40
N ILE A 17 1.89 -11.61 -7.97
CA ILE A 17 2.64 -10.53 -7.31
C ILE A 17 2.78 -9.32 -8.22
N GLU A 18 3.10 -9.51 -9.49
CA GLU A 18 3.28 -8.39 -10.44
C GLU A 18 1.99 -7.57 -10.58
N LYS A 19 0.87 -8.24 -10.81
CA LYS A 19 -0.45 -7.58 -10.89
C LYS A 19 -0.83 -6.89 -9.58
N ASN A 20 -0.56 -7.54 -8.45
CA ASN A 20 -0.90 -7.01 -7.13
C ASN A 20 -0.06 -5.80 -6.76
N VAL A 21 1.24 -5.80 -7.06
CA VAL A 21 2.14 -4.65 -6.89
C VAL A 21 1.67 -3.47 -7.74
N ALA A 22 1.35 -3.70 -9.02
CA ALA A 22 0.81 -2.66 -9.89
C ALA A 22 -0.53 -2.09 -9.38
N PHE A 23 -1.39 -2.93 -8.79
CA PHE A 23 -2.63 -2.48 -8.16
C PHE A 23 -2.38 -1.65 -6.90
N ALA A 24 -1.52 -2.10 -5.99
CA ALA A 24 -1.17 -1.38 -4.77
C ALA A 24 -0.54 -0.01 -5.06
N GLN A 25 0.31 0.08 -6.08
CA GLN A 25 0.87 1.35 -6.54
C GLN A 25 -0.22 2.31 -7.05
N ARG A 26 -1.20 1.80 -7.80
CA ARG A 26 -2.36 2.61 -8.22
C ARG A 26 -3.21 3.07 -7.04
N ALA A 27 -3.44 2.22 -6.05
CA ALA A 27 -4.15 2.59 -4.83
C ALA A 27 -3.41 3.70 -4.04
N CYS A 28 -2.08 3.63 -3.97
CA CYS A 28 -1.27 4.70 -3.39
C CYS A 28 -1.41 6.01 -4.18
N ARG A 29 -1.35 5.96 -5.51
CA ARG A 29 -1.53 7.15 -6.37
C ARG A 29 -2.91 7.77 -6.21
N TYR A 30 -3.95 6.94 -6.17
CA TYR A 30 -5.32 7.37 -5.87
C TYR A 30 -5.37 8.16 -4.56
N ALA A 31 -4.78 7.65 -3.47
CA ALA A 31 -4.73 8.38 -2.20
C ALA A 31 -3.93 9.70 -2.28
N ILE A 32 -2.84 9.75 -3.05
CA ILE A 32 -2.05 10.97 -3.29
C ILE A 32 -2.90 12.04 -3.99
N HIS A 33 -3.67 11.68 -5.01
CA HIS A 33 -4.56 12.63 -5.71
C HIS A 33 -5.66 13.19 -4.81
N GLN A 34 -6.10 12.41 -3.82
CA GLN A 34 -7.03 12.87 -2.78
C GLN A 34 -6.36 13.78 -1.72
N GLY A 35 -5.05 14.05 -1.84
CA GLY A 35 -4.28 14.93 -0.95
C GLY A 35 -3.76 14.24 0.33
N TYR A 36 -3.70 12.91 0.33
CA TYR A 36 -3.25 12.11 1.47
C TYR A 36 -1.83 11.54 1.29
N ILE A 37 -1.27 11.05 2.40
CA ILE A 37 0.05 10.41 2.43
C ILE A 37 -0.18 8.89 2.52
N PRO A 38 -0.02 8.11 1.44
CA PRO A 38 -0.24 6.66 1.49
C PRO A 38 0.97 5.91 2.07
N ILE A 39 0.70 4.80 2.74
CA ILE A 39 1.69 3.82 3.20
C ILE A 39 1.20 2.42 2.84
N ALA A 40 1.93 1.73 1.97
CA ALA A 40 1.67 0.33 1.61
C ALA A 40 2.87 -0.54 2.01
N VAL A 41 2.85 -1.09 3.24
CA VAL A 41 4.00 -1.84 3.77
C VAL A 41 4.32 -3.11 2.99
N HIS A 42 3.31 -3.68 2.33
CA HIS A 42 3.47 -4.84 1.46
C HIS A 42 4.18 -4.51 0.13
N LEU A 43 4.46 -3.24 -0.15
CA LEU A 43 5.41 -2.83 -1.20
C LEU A 43 6.82 -2.59 -0.66
N LEU A 44 6.97 -2.42 0.66
CA LEU A 44 8.22 -2.06 1.32
C LEU A 44 8.94 -3.30 1.86
N TYR A 45 8.30 -4.03 2.78
CA TYR A 45 8.95 -5.12 3.51
C TYR A 45 9.37 -6.30 2.64
N PRO A 46 8.62 -6.70 1.59
CA PRO A 46 9.08 -7.77 0.70
C PRO A 46 10.37 -7.48 -0.10
N GLN A 47 10.89 -6.24 -0.05
CA GLN A 47 12.21 -5.90 -0.62
C GLN A 47 13.36 -6.25 0.35
N MET A 48 13.04 -6.57 1.61
CA MET A 48 13.99 -6.83 2.68
C MET A 48 13.72 -8.16 3.42
N LEU A 49 12.50 -8.69 3.31
CA LEU A 49 12.02 -9.91 3.95
C LEU A 49 11.44 -10.86 2.88
N ASP A 50 11.65 -12.16 3.03
CA ASP A 50 11.06 -13.21 2.20
C ASP A 50 9.62 -13.54 2.66
N ASP A 51 8.63 -13.13 1.86
CA ASP A 51 7.21 -13.45 2.13
C ASP A 51 6.90 -14.95 2.03
N GLY A 52 7.79 -15.74 1.42
CA GLY A 52 7.73 -17.20 1.35
C GLY A 52 8.23 -17.91 2.61
N ASP A 53 9.06 -17.25 3.42
CA ASP A 53 9.49 -17.77 4.72
C ASP A 53 8.45 -17.40 5.81
N PRO A 54 7.89 -18.38 6.56
CA PRO A 54 6.85 -18.09 7.54
C PRO A 54 7.27 -17.14 8.66
N ALA A 55 8.53 -17.16 9.09
CA ALA A 55 9.01 -16.33 10.19
C ALA A 55 9.25 -14.88 9.72
N GLU A 56 9.85 -14.70 8.55
CA GLU A 56 10.03 -13.38 7.95
C GLU A 56 8.70 -12.76 7.53
N ARG A 57 7.77 -13.55 6.99
CA ARG A 57 6.39 -13.12 6.72
C ARG A 57 5.68 -12.62 7.99
N GLU A 58 5.78 -13.36 9.09
CA GLU A 58 5.18 -12.95 10.37
C GLU A 58 5.81 -11.64 10.87
N LEU A 59 7.13 -11.50 10.77
CA LEU A 59 7.84 -10.27 11.11
C LEU A 59 7.32 -9.09 10.26
N GLY A 60 7.19 -9.26 8.95
CA GLY A 60 6.65 -8.23 8.05
C GLY A 60 5.23 -7.80 8.42
N LEU A 61 4.36 -8.74 8.77
CA LEU A 61 2.98 -8.45 9.22
C LEU A 61 2.96 -7.69 10.55
N GLN A 62 3.81 -8.07 11.51
CA GLN A 62 3.92 -7.37 12.80
C GLN A 62 4.42 -5.93 12.64
N LEU A 63 5.45 -5.73 11.83
CA LEU A 63 5.96 -4.39 11.50
C LEU A 63 4.88 -3.55 10.81
N GLY A 64 4.13 -4.14 9.88
CA GLY A 64 2.97 -3.53 9.23
C GLY A 64 1.91 -3.06 10.22
N GLN A 65 1.49 -3.93 11.14
CA GLN A 65 0.54 -3.59 12.19
C GLN A 65 1.04 -2.46 13.10
N GLN A 66 2.32 -2.45 13.47
CA GLN A 66 2.90 -1.35 14.25
C GLN A 66 2.83 -0.02 13.49
N LEU A 67 3.08 -0.03 12.19
CA LEU A 67 2.99 1.17 11.36
C LEU A 67 1.54 1.64 11.19
N LEU A 68 0.59 0.70 11.01
CA LEU A 68 -0.85 0.98 10.97
C LEU A 68 -1.32 1.77 12.20
N ARG A 69 -0.81 1.48 13.40
CA ARG A 69 -1.17 2.22 14.64
C ARG A 69 -0.85 3.71 14.59
N ARG A 70 -0.02 4.14 13.63
CA ARG A 70 0.41 5.54 13.44
C ARG A 70 -0.34 6.23 12.30
N CYS A 71 -1.17 5.49 11.56
CA CYS A 71 -1.97 6.02 10.46
C CYS A 71 -3.29 6.61 10.97
N ASP A 72 -3.81 7.59 10.24
CA ASP A 72 -5.09 8.23 10.55
C ASP A 72 -6.28 7.39 10.04
N GLU A 73 -6.12 6.59 8.97
CA GLU A 73 -7.14 5.68 8.42
C GLU A 73 -6.50 4.42 7.79
N LEU A 74 -7.29 3.35 7.70
CA LEU A 74 -7.01 2.15 6.90
C LEU A 74 -7.92 2.15 5.66
N TRP A 75 -7.33 2.11 4.47
CA TRP A 75 -8.06 1.90 3.23
C TRP A 75 -7.86 0.47 2.74
N VAL A 76 -8.98 -0.25 2.62
CA VAL A 76 -9.05 -1.61 2.11
C VAL A 76 -9.38 -1.53 0.63
N CYS A 77 -8.43 -1.94 -0.22
CA CYS A 77 -8.49 -1.77 -1.66
C CYS A 77 -8.56 -3.14 -2.37
N GLY A 78 -9.52 -3.28 -3.29
CA GLY A 78 -9.68 -4.47 -4.12
C GLY A 78 -10.87 -5.35 -3.75
N ASP A 79 -11.10 -6.39 -4.55
CA ASP A 79 -12.34 -7.19 -4.49
C ASP A 79 -12.25 -8.42 -3.57
N ARG A 80 -11.09 -8.64 -2.95
CA ARG A 80 -10.85 -9.77 -2.04
C ARG A 80 -10.05 -9.34 -0.82
N ILE A 81 -10.33 -9.97 0.31
CA ILE A 81 -9.60 -9.80 1.56
C ILE A 81 -8.64 -10.98 1.74
N SER A 82 -7.34 -10.69 1.78
CA SER A 82 -6.31 -11.71 2.10
C SER A 82 -6.20 -11.93 3.62
N SER A 83 -5.51 -12.98 4.04
CA SER A 83 -5.26 -13.23 5.48
C SER A 83 -4.45 -12.11 6.14
N GLY A 84 -3.50 -11.50 5.42
CA GLY A 84 -2.76 -10.32 5.89
C GLY A 84 -3.69 -9.12 6.08
N MET A 85 -4.53 -8.84 5.08
CA MET A 85 -5.51 -7.75 5.17
C MET A 85 -6.52 -7.95 6.30
N ALA A 86 -6.98 -9.18 6.53
CA ALA A 86 -7.89 -9.48 7.63
C ALA A 86 -7.28 -9.13 9.00
N ARG A 87 -5.97 -9.37 9.17
CA ARG A 87 -5.23 -8.97 10.39
C ARG A 87 -5.12 -7.46 10.55
N GLU A 88 -4.87 -6.75 9.45
CA GLU A 88 -4.81 -5.27 9.44
C GLU A 88 -6.18 -4.66 9.77
N ILE A 89 -7.26 -5.19 9.19
CA ILE A 89 -8.64 -4.76 9.46
C ILE A 89 -9.01 -5.03 10.93
N SER A 90 -8.66 -6.22 11.45
CA SER A 90 -8.90 -6.55 12.85
C SER A 90 -8.19 -5.59 13.80
N GLU A 91 -6.91 -5.30 13.53
CA GLU A 91 -6.10 -4.35 14.31
C GLU A 91 -6.68 -2.93 14.25
N ALA A 92 -7.03 -2.44 13.05
CA ALA A 92 -7.63 -1.11 12.90
C ALA A 92 -8.93 -0.98 13.69
N ASN A 93 -9.80 -1.99 13.63
CA ASN A 93 -11.04 -2.01 14.40
C ASN A 93 -10.79 -2.01 15.92
N GLN A 94 -9.82 -2.79 16.41
CA GLN A 94 -9.44 -2.80 17.83
C GLN A 94 -8.95 -1.44 18.32
N LEU A 95 -8.24 -0.70 17.47
CA LEU A 95 -7.70 0.62 17.77
C LEU A 95 -8.65 1.78 17.43
N SER A 96 -9.87 1.50 16.96
CA SER A 96 -10.81 2.50 16.45
C SER A 96 -10.23 3.39 15.34
N ILE A 97 -9.30 2.85 14.54
CA ILE A 97 -8.80 3.49 13.32
C ILE A 97 -9.89 3.33 12.25
N PRO A 98 -10.36 4.42 11.61
CA PRO A 98 -11.39 4.34 10.57
C PRO A 98 -10.96 3.42 9.42
N VAL A 99 -11.83 2.48 9.07
CA VAL A 99 -11.65 1.56 7.93
C VAL A 99 -12.56 2.00 6.79
N LYS A 100 -11.98 2.23 5.61
CA LYS A 100 -12.71 2.59 4.39
C LYS A 100 -12.47 1.56 3.29
N ASN A 101 -13.53 1.05 2.70
CA ASN A 101 -13.43 0.22 1.50
C ASN A 101 -13.36 1.12 0.26
N ILE A 102 -12.37 0.88 -0.59
CA ILE A 102 -12.19 1.59 -1.86
C ILE A 102 -12.41 0.59 -3.00
N ASP A 103 -13.35 0.92 -3.88
CA ASP A 103 -13.70 0.08 -5.02
C ASP A 103 -12.51 -0.04 -5.98
N ALA A 104 -12.23 -1.27 -6.42
CA ALA A 104 -11.17 -1.54 -7.38
C ALA A 104 -11.39 -0.77 -8.70
N HIS A 105 -12.65 -0.55 -9.07
CA HIS A 105 -13.01 0.20 -10.28
C HIS A 105 -12.61 1.67 -10.18
N ASP A 106 -12.72 2.29 -9.01
CA ASP A 106 -12.28 3.68 -8.79
C ASP A 106 -10.75 3.81 -8.90
N ILE A 107 -10.02 2.82 -8.37
CA ILE A 107 -8.55 2.76 -8.46
C ILE A 107 -8.09 2.48 -9.89
N GLN A 108 -8.83 1.68 -10.66
CA GLN A 108 -8.48 1.35 -12.05
C GLN A 108 -8.70 2.50 -13.03
N LYS A 109 -9.69 3.36 -12.75
CA LYS A 109 -9.94 4.58 -13.55
C LYS A 109 -8.91 5.68 -13.30
N GLU A 110 -8.18 5.58 -12.20
CA GLU A 110 -7.15 6.57 -11.85
C GLU A 110 -6.08 6.58 -12.94
N GLN A 111 -6.04 7.68 -13.68
CA GLN A 111 -5.01 7.94 -14.68
C GLN A 111 -3.91 8.76 -14.03
N LEU A 112 -2.67 8.49 -14.45
CA LEU A 112 -1.54 9.31 -14.04
C LEU A 112 -1.76 10.74 -14.55
N PRO A 113 -1.50 11.78 -13.73
CA PRO A 113 -1.19 13.08 -14.27
C PRO A 113 0.03 12.87 -15.16
N ALA A 114 0.01 13.40 -16.38
CA ALA A 114 1.07 13.19 -17.38
C ALA A 114 2.49 13.50 -16.84
N GLU A 115 2.59 14.35 -15.82
CA GLU A 115 3.82 14.73 -15.12
C GLU A 115 4.45 13.59 -14.30
N MET A 116 3.66 12.62 -13.82
CA MET A 116 4.14 11.48 -13.02
C MET A 116 4.45 10.22 -13.85
N GLU A 117 4.11 10.21 -15.14
CA GLU A 117 4.50 9.15 -16.09
C GLU A 117 5.98 9.23 -16.48
N GLN A 118 6.59 10.41 -16.39
CA GLN A 118 7.97 10.63 -16.87
C GLN A 118 9.06 10.04 -15.97
N VAL A 119 8.73 9.56 -14.77
CA VAL A 119 9.70 8.99 -13.81
C VAL A 119 10.07 7.54 -14.15
N THR A 120 9.27 6.82 -14.93
CA THR A 120 9.61 5.45 -15.37
C THR A 120 10.47 5.41 -16.64
N ALA A 121 10.62 6.54 -17.34
CA ALA A 121 11.37 6.62 -18.61
C ALA A 121 12.80 7.16 -18.47
N SER A 122 13.20 7.64 -17.29
CA SER A 122 14.57 8.14 -17.02
C SER A 122 15.40 7.15 -16.19
N GLY A 123 15.30 5.86 -16.52
CA GLY A 123 16.37 4.90 -16.24
C GLY A 123 17.56 5.10 -17.18
N GLN A 124 18.12 6.32 -17.23
CA GLN A 124 19.38 6.59 -17.93
C GLN A 124 20.46 7.01 -16.93
N ALA A 125 21.44 6.12 -16.82
CA ALA A 125 22.84 6.39 -16.55
C ALA A 125 23.17 7.40 -15.42
N LEU A 126 23.49 6.86 -14.24
CA LEU A 126 24.53 7.44 -13.41
C LEU A 126 25.68 6.42 -13.34
N GLY A 127 26.54 6.47 -14.35
CA GLY A 127 27.93 6.12 -14.14
C GLY A 127 28.55 7.22 -13.30
N ILE A 128 29.05 6.89 -12.11
CA ILE A 128 29.98 7.72 -11.33
C ILE A 128 30.92 6.77 -10.58
N ILE A 129 32.14 6.70 -11.12
CA ILE A 129 33.46 6.33 -10.54
C ILE A 129 33.69 4.87 -10.14
#